data_AF-A0A836ZUQ3-F1
#
_entry.id   AF-A0A836ZUQ3-F1
#
_cell.length_a   1.000
_cell.length_b   1.000
_cell.length_c   1.000
_cell.angle_alpha   90.00
_cell.angle_beta   90.00
_cell.angle_gamma   90.00
#
_symmetry.space_group_name_H-M   'P 1'
#
loop_
_entity.id
_entity.type
_entity.pdbx_description
1 polymer ?
#
loop_
_entity_poly.entity_id
_entity_poly.type
_entity_poly.pdbx_seq_one_letter_code
_entity_poly.pdbx_strand_id
1 'polypeptide(L)'
;PIAVLTLDQDPATGKLSLVKYHNVDTAPVHGLWTTCGASLSPWNTHLSSEEYEPDATALAGNTQFRSYSTHLYGNPEKANPYHYGHLPEITVHPDGTGSVRKHYCLGRISHELVQVMPDQRTVLMGDDATNGGLFMFIADRKADLSAGTLYVGKWHQTSGIGPGAATLSWIKLGHATSAEIQAMADRLTAADILDVHLSDPGDAAFTKIPFNGTFNWIRIKPGMEKAATYLETHRYAALAGGSLGFTKLEGTTVNAHDKVAYMAMSYIVTSMLNGSGDVKVQGPEAGAVYALNLRGGQRDSHGAPIHSDWVPIDMAAPAALTGHNLAKADALGNLADPDRIANPDNLKFSESLRTLFIGEDSSLHVNNFLWAYNVDSGTLTRVLSVPAGAESTGLHAVDEIHGWTYVMSNFQHPGDWESPLHDTVKAMLDPLVRANYKDRFGGAVGYLTGDPVAVQLGKA
;
A
#
# COMPACT_ATOMS: atom_id res chain seq x y z
N PRO A 1 7.53 -7.00 -13.06
CA PRO A 1 8.96 -6.66 -13.34
C PRO A 1 9.21 -5.22 -12.89
N ILE A 2 10.44 -4.86 -12.53
CA ILE A 2 10.81 -3.47 -12.22
C ILE A 2 11.88 -3.00 -13.21
N ALA A 3 11.82 -1.74 -13.61
CA ALA A 3 12.80 -1.12 -14.48
C ALA A 3 13.29 0.23 -13.93
N VAL A 4 14.56 0.53 -14.21
CA VAL A 4 15.18 1.84 -13.98
C VAL A 4 15.09 2.62 -15.29
N LEU A 5 14.51 3.82 -15.22
CA LEU A 5 14.45 4.77 -16.32
C LEU A 5 15.38 5.95 -16.01
N THR A 6 16.30 6.25 -16.92
CA THR A 6 17.12 7.45 -16.85
C THR A 6 16.49 8.52 -17.73
N LEU A 7 16.28 9.70 -17.15
CA LEU A 7 15.70 10.85 -17.82
C LEU A 7 16.76 11.96 -17.92
N ASP A 8 16.86 12.59 -19.08
CA ASP A 8 17.62 13.82 -19.29
C ASP A 8 16.69 15.03 -19.07
N GLN A 9 17.14 16.01 -18.30
CA GLN A 9 16.36 17.19 -17.94
C GLN A 9 16.89 18.40 -18.69
N ASP A 10 16.06 19.00 -19.54
CA ASP A 10 16.40 20.27 -20.18
C ASP A 10 16.53 21.37 -19.12
N PRO A 11 17.70 22.00 -18.93
CA PRO A 11 17.92 22.99 -17.88
C PRO A 11 17.12 24.29 -18.10
N ALA A 12 16.71 24.61 -19.33
CA ALA A 12 15.96 25.82 -19.65
C ALA A 12 14.46 25.66 -19.40
N THR A 13 13.92 24.44 -19.54
CA THR A 13 12.47 24.19 -19.50
C THR A 13 12.04 23.21 -18.41
N GLY A 14 12.96 22.44 -17.85
CA GLY A 14 12.66 21.31 -16.96
C GLY A 14 12.02 20.13 -17.69
N LYS A 15 12.01 20.08 -19.03
CA LYS A 15 11.43 18.95 -19.72
C LYS A 15 12.27 17.68 -19.52
N LEU A 16 11.62 16.58 -19.12
CA LEU A 16 12.28 15.27 -18.98
C LEU A 16 12.13 14.46 -20.28
N SER A 17 13.24 13.87 -20.74
CA SER A 17 13.27 12.99 -21.91
C SER A 17 13.92 11.65 -21.56
N LEU A 18 13.29 10.54 -21.92
CA LEU A 18 13.84 9.20 -21.65
C LEU A 18 15.12 8.97 -22.47
N VAL A 19 16.20 8.59 -21.79
CA VAL A 19 17.49 8.26 -22.43
C VAL A 19 17.90 6.81 -22.25
N LYS A 20 17.52 6.17 -21.14
CA LYS A 20 17.86 4.76 -20.87
C LYS A 20 16.72 4.06 -20.15
N TYR A 21 16.54 2.79 -20.49
CA TYR A 21 15.63 1.87 -19.83
C TYR A 21 16.40 0.58 -19.50
N HIS A 22 16.32 0.13 -18.26
CA HIS A 22 17.02 -1.07 -17.81
C HIS A 22 16.14 -1.90 -16.88
N ASN A 23 15.88 -3.16 -17.25
CA ASN A 23 15.19 -4.09 -16.36
C ASN A 23 16.08 -4.49 -15.19
N VAL A 24 15.54 -4.45 -13.96
CA VAL A 24 16.25 -4.96 -12.78
C VAL A 24 16.17 -6.48 -12.80
N ASP A 25 17.30 -7.16 -12.64
CA ASP A 25 17.33 -8.62 -12.50
C ASP A 25 16.77 -9.03 -11.14
N THR A 26 15.67 -9.77 -11.14
CA THR A 26 14.97 -10.21 -9.94
C THR A 26 15.19 -11.69 -9.61
N ALA A 27 15.99 -12.41 -10.42
CA ALA A 27 16.33 -13.80 -10.14
C ALA A 27 16.96 -14.02 -8.74
N PRO A 28 17.84 -13.13 -8.23
CA PRO A 28 18.43 -13.29 -6.89
C PRO A 28 17.42 -13.25 -5.73
N VAL A 29 16.19 -12.77 -5.95
CA VAL A 29 15.12 -12.66 -4.96
C VAL A 29 13.88 -13.49 -5.30
N HIS A 30 14.07 -14.51 -6.15
CA HIS A 30 13.01 -15.44 -6.58
C HIS A 30 11.90 -14.78 -7.42
N GLY A 31 12.21 -13.70 -8.12
CA GLY A 31 11.20 -12.90 -8.81
C GLY A 31 10.40 -12.02 -7.86
N LEU A 32 9.41 -11.32 -8.42
CA LEU A 32 8.52 -10.44 -7.68
C LEU A 32 7.07 -10.89 -7.90
N TRP A 33 6.24 -10.72 -6.89
CA TRP A 33 4.82 -11.06 -6.91
C TRP A 33 3.98 -9.79 -6.84
N THR A 34 3.01 -9.64 -7.75
CA THR A 34 2.02 -8.54 -7.77
C THR A 34 2.57 -7.22 -7.23
N THR A 35 3.53 -6.65 -7.97
CA THR A 35 4.17 -5.39 -7.56
C THR A 35 3.18 -4.25 -7.69
N CYS A 36 2.91 -3.54 -6.60
CA CYS A 36 1.96 -2.44 -6.58
C CYS A 36 2.66 -1.08 -6.37
N GLY A 37 2.20 -0.26 -5.41
CA GLY A 37 2.79 1.02 -5.05
C GLY A 37 4.26 0.97 -4.60
N ALA A 38 4.88 2.15 -4.53
CA ALA A 38 6.25 2.27 -4.08
C ALA A 38 6.57 3.63 -3.44
N SER A 39 7.54 3.65 -2.54
CA SER A 39 8.07 4.86 -1.94
C SER A 39 9.56 5.03 -2.18
N LEU A 40 10.05 6.25 -2.02
CA LEU A 40 11.47 6.55 -2.00
C LEU A 40 11.94 6.60 -0.55
N SER A 41 12.94 5.79 -0.23
CA SER A 41 13.57 5.83 1.09
C SER A 41 14.35 7.14 1.29
N PRO A 42 14.58 7.57 2.55
CA PRO A 42 15.47 8.70 2.85
C PRO A 42 16.93 8.54 2.39
N TRP A 43 17.33 7.33 1.97
CA TRP A 43 18.66 7.03 1.42
C TRP A 43 18.62 6.74 -0.08
N ASN A 44 17.59 7.22 -0.78
CA ASN A 44 17.46 7.25 -2.23
C ASN A 44 17.44 5.85 -2.89
N THR A 45 16.69 4.93 -2.29
CA THR A 45 16.35 3.63 -2.87
C THR A 45 14.84 3.53 -3.07
N HIS A 46 14.42 2.75 -4.05
CA HIS A 46 13.01 2.54 -4.35
C HIS A 46 12.50 1.33 -3.56
N LEU A 47 11.60 1.58 -2.62
CA LEU A 47 10.91 0.57 -1.82
C LEU A 47 9.63 0.22 -2.58
N SER A 48 9.69 -0.84 -3.37
CA SER A 48 8.54 -1.44 -4.06
C SER A 48 7.68 -2.21 -3.07
N SER A 49 6.58 -2.76 -3.53
CA SER A 49 5.75 -3.67 -2.75
C SER A 49 5.52 -5.02 -3.44
N GLU A 50 4.98 -5.97 -2.68
CA GLU A 50 4.37 -7.22 -3.16
C GLU A 50 3.03 -7.39 -2.45
N GLU A 51 1.95 -7.35 -3.20
CA GLU A 51 0.57 -7.34 -2.70
C GLU A 51 -0.10 -8.72 -2.85
N TYR A 52 -1.17 -8.98 -2.10
CA TYR A 52 -1.99 -10.19 -2.13
C TYR A 52 -1.16 -11.47 -2.08
N GLU A 53 -0.42 -11.65 -1.01
CA GLU A 53 0.51 -12.75 -0.89
C GLU A 53 -0.21 -14.11 -1.03
N PRO A 54 0.37 -15.08 -1.76
CA PRO A 54 -0.30 -16.36 -1.98
C PRO A 54 -0.47 -17.11 -0.66
N ASP A 55 -1.70 -17.45 -0.26
CA ASP A 55 -1.95 -18.19 0.99
C ASP A 55 -1.29 -19.58 0.95
N ALA A 56 -0.25 -19.77 1.75
CA ALA A 56 0.54 -21.00 1.80
C ALA A 56 -0.26 -22.21 2.30
N THR A 57 -1.39 -21.99 2.98
CA THR A 57 -2.30 -23.05 3.45
C THR A 57 -3.29 -23.52 2.39
N ALA A 58 -3.44 -22.77 1.28
CA ALA A 58 -4.47 -22.98 0.26
C ALA A 58 -3.92 -23.10 -1.19
N LEU A 59 -2.65 -23.49 -1.35
CA LEU A 59 -1.97 -23.49 -2.66
C LEU A 59 -2.57 -24.43 -3.71
N ALA A 60 -3.11 -25.58 -3.30
CA ALA A 60 -3.56 -26.61 -4.24
C ALA A 60 -4.65 -26.09 -5.20
N GLY A 61 -5.49 -25.16 -4.73
CA GLY A 61 -6.52 -24.50 -5.53
C GLY A 61 -6.11 -23.17 -6.16
N ASN A 62 -4.88 -22.67 -5.90
CA ASN A 62 -4.45 -21.36 -6.35
C ASN A 62 -3.90 -21.41 -7.79
N THR A 63 -4.79 -21.22 -8.77
CA THR A 63 -4.45 -21.25 -10.20
C THR A 63 -3.55 -20.08 -10.62
N GLN A 64 -3.71 -18.91 -10.01
CA GLN A 64 -2.87 -17.74 -10.27
C GLN A 64 -1.43 -18.01 -9.88
N PHE A 65 -1.19 -18.57 -8.69
CA PHE A 65 0.15 -18.91 -8.22
C PHE A 65 0.83 -19.99 -9.09
N ARG A 66 0.08 -21.03 -9.50
CA ARG A 66 0.60 -22.04 -10.44
C ARG A 66 0.93 -21.44 -11.81
N SER A 67 0.09 -20.53 -12.30
CA SER A 67 0.33 -19.81 -13.56
C SER A 67 1.59 -18.95 -13.45
N TYR A 68 1.71 -18.16 -12.39
CA TYR A 68 2.91 -17.37 -12.09
C TYR A 68 4.17 -18.24 -12.07
N SER A 69 4.14 -19.36 -11.33
CA SER A 69 5.27 -20.30 -11.25
C SER A 69 5.66 -20.85 -12.63
N THR A 70 4.68 -21.14 -13.48
CA THR A 70 4.92 -21.61 -14.84
C THR A 70 5.60 -20.54 -15.70
N HIS A 71 5.13 -19.29 -15.63
CA HIS A 71 5.71 -18.21 -16.43
C HIS A 71 7.11 -17.79 -15.96
N LEU A 72 7.36 -17.84 -14.64
CA LEU A 72 8.66 -17.45 -14.08
C LEU A 72 9.70 -18.58 -14.16
N TYR A 73 9.31 -19.82 -13.86
CA TYR A 73 10.24 -20.94 -13.70
C TYR A 73 10.09 -22.05 -14.77
N GLY A 74 9.10 -21.96 -15.65
CA GLY A 74 8.76 -23.05 -16.58
C GLY A 74 8.15 -24.28 -15.89
N ASN A 75 7.76 -24.18 -14.62
CA ASN A 75 7.21 -25.28 -13.84
C ASN A 75 6.15 -24.76 -12.85
N PRO A 76 4.90 -25.28 -12.86
CA PRO A 76 3.82 -24.82 -11.99
C PRO A 76 4.02 -25.08 -10.48
N GLU A 77 5.01 -25.87 -10.10
CA GLU A 77 5.23 -26.32 -8.70
C GLU A 77 6.57 -25.83 -8.14
N LYS A 78 7.30 -24.99 -8.88
CA LYS A 78 8.64 -24.54 -8.49
C LYS A 78 8.63 -23.36 -7.52
N ALA A 79 7.67 -22.45 -7.65
CA ALA A 79 7.56 -21.29 -6.79
C ALA A 79 7.18 -21.69 -5.35
N ASN A 80 7.81 -21.05 -4.37
CA ASN A 80 7.49 -21.20 -2.96
C ASN A 80 6.71 -19.96 -2.49
N PRO A 81 5.49 -20.09 -1.92
CA PRO A 81 4.69 -18.92 -1.53
C PRO A 81 5.36 -18.03 -0.47
N TYR A 82 6.24 -18.60 0.37
CA TYR A 82 6.96 -17.84 1.39
C TYR A 82 8.09 -16.98 0.85
N HIS A 83 8.39 -17.07 -0.44
CA HIS A 83 9.31 -16.13 -1.10
C HIS A 83 8.64 -14.82 -1.53
N TYR A 84 7.32 -14.70 -1.39
CA TYR A 84 6.52 -13.57 -1.87
C TYR A 84 5.69 -12.92 -0.76
N GLY A 85 5.25 -11.68 -0.97
CA GLY A 85 4.54 -10.86 0.03
C GLY A 85 5.50 -10.08 0.94
N HIS A 86 6.70 -9.77 0.47
CA HIS A 86 7.73 -9.08 1.23
C HIS A 86 8.15 -7.81 0.52
N LEU A 87 8.66 -6.81 1.26
CA LEU A 87 9.10 -5.54 0.70
C LEU A 87 10.38 -5.67 -0.16
N PRO A 88 10.33 -5.48 -1.49
CA PRO A 88 11.53 -5.38 -2.32
C PRO A 88 12.12 -3.97 -2.27
N GLU A 89 13.44 -3.86 -2.22
CA GLU A 89 14.16 -2.59 -2.31
C GLU A 89 15.12 -2.61 -3.50
N ILE A 90 14.98 -1.61 -4.37
CA ILE A 90 15.81 -1.40 -5.53
C ILE A 90 16.83 -0.31 -5.26
N THR A 91 18.10 -0.65 -5.43
CA THR A 91 19.19 0.32 -5.48
C THR A 91 19.46 0.68 -6.93
N VAL A 92 19.35 1.97 -7.26
CA VAL A 92 19.72 2.50 -8.58
C VAL A 92 21.22 2.79 -8.60
N HIS A 93 21.92 2.30 -9.63
CA HIS A 93 23.35 2.49 -9.80
C HIS A 93 23.65 3.72 -10.66
N PRO A 94 24.84 4.35 -10.52
CA PRO A 94 25.21 5.54 -11.29
C PRO A 94 25.18 5.36 -12.81
N ASP A 95 25.32 4.13 -13.29
CA ASP A 95 25.26 3.80 -14.72
C ASP A 95 23.82 3.60 -15.24
N GLY A 96 22.80 3.78 -14.41
CA GLY A 96 21.39 3.59 -14.77
C GLY A 96 20.95 2.12 -14.78
N THR A 97 21.73 1.21 -14.20
CA THR A 97 21.27 -0.15 -13.85
C THR A 97 20.70 -0.18 -12.42
N GLY A 98 20.21 -1.34 -11.98
CA GLY A 98 19.75 -1.49 -10.60
C GLY A 98 19.87 -2.91 -10.07
N SER A 99 19.87 -3.03 -8.75
CA SER A 99 19.90 -4.30 -8.01
C SER A 99 18.76 -4.35 -7.01
N VAL A 100 18.32 -5.56 -6.67
CA VAL A 100 17.20 -5.80 -5.75
C VAL A 100 17.63 -6.60 -4.53
N ARG A 101 17.04 -6.27 -3.39
CA ARG A 101 16.98 -7.12 -2.20
C ARG A 101 15.55 -7.17 -1.67
N LYS A 102 15.25 -8.14 -0.82
CA LYS A 102 13.92 -8.34 -0.23
C LYS A 102 14.01 -8.37 1.29
N HIS A 103 13.14 -7.63 1.97
CA HIS A 103 13.20 -7.47 3.43
C HIS A 103 12.16 -8.33 4.14
N TYR A 104 12.50 -9.59 4.37
CA TYR A 104 11.65 -10.58 5.02
C TYR A 104 11.30 -10.23 6.49
N CYS A 105 12.13 -9.43 7.18
CA CYS A 105 11.87 -9.08 8.59
C CYS A 105 10.81 -7.99 8.79
N LEU A 106 10.27 -7.39 7.71
CA LEU A 106 9.12 -6.47 7.79
C LEU A 106 7.79 -7.21 7.87
N GLY A 107 7.81 -8.54 7.80
CA GLY A 107 6.61 -9.36 7.82
C GLY A 107 6.02 -9.58 6.44
N ARG A 108 5.30 -10.69 6.31
CA ARG A 108 4.65 -11.13 5.07
C ARG A 108 3.18 -10.75 5.11
N ILE A 109 2.84 -9.67 4.46
CA ILE A 109 1.50 -9.07 4.37
C ILE A 109 1.27 -8.56 2.94
N SER A 110 0.06 -8.06 2.67
CA SER A 110 -0.27 -7.42 1.40
C SER A 110 0.26 -5.98 1.41
N HIS A 111 1.55 -5.83 1.15
CA HIS A 111 2.19 -4.52 1.14
C HIS A 111 1.67 -3.74 -0.07
N GLU A 112 1.15 -2.54 0.17
CA GLU A 112 0.77 -1.63 -0.91
C GLU A 112 1.85 -0.57 -1.13
N LEU A 113 2.03 0.31 -0.14
CA LEU A 113 3.12 1.29 -0.10
C LEU A 113 3.54 1.54 1.35
N VAL A 114 4.84 1.48 1.61
CA VAL A 114 5.41 1.74 2.95
C VAL A 114 6.02 3.12 3.05
N GLN A 115 5.93 3.76 4.23
CA GLN A 115 6.59 5.04 4.47
C GLN A 115 7.69 4.89 5.51
N VAL A 116 8.94 5.13 5.11
CA VAL A 116 10.06 5.28 6.05
C VAL A 116 10.08 6.69 6.61
N MET A 117 10.10 6.81 7.93
CA MET A 117 10.08 8.08 8.64
C MET A 117 11.45 8.78 8.61
N PRO A 118 11.53 10.09 8.90
CA PRO A 118 12.79 10.85 8.86
C PRO A 118 13.90 10.36 9.80
N ASP A 119 13.59 9.53 10.80
CA ASP A 119 14.62 8.86 11.62
C ASP A 119 15.41 7.78 10.86
N GLN A 120 15.00 7.46 9.63
CA GLN A 120 15.56 6.45 8.73
C GLN A 120 15.48 5.03 9.29
N ARG A 121 14.54 4.77 10.21
CA ARG A 121 14.40 3.48 10.90
C ARG A 121 12.96 3.02 11.00
N THR A 122 12.05 3.93 11.32
CA THR A 122 10.64 3.62 11.53
C THR A 122 9.96 3.52 10.16
N VAL A 123 9.26 2.42 9.92
CA VAL A 123 8.52 2.16 8.69
C VAL A 123 7.07 1.94 9.08
N LEU A 124 6.16 2.73 8.49
CA LEU A 124 4.71 2.57 8.63
C LEU A 124 4.18 1.84 7.39
N MET A 125 3.31 0.86 7.61
CA MET A 125 2.87 -0.07 6.56
C MET A 125 1.36 -0.34 6.74
N GLY A 126 0.60 -0.11 5.68
CA GLY A 126 -0.75 -0.64 5.52
C GLY A 126 -0.72 -2.10 5.07
N ASP A 127 -1.89 -2.70 5.03
CA ASP A 127 -2.13 -4.08 4.60
C ASP A 127 -3.39 -4.07 3.73
N ASP A 128 -3.21 -4.16 2.43
CA ASP A 128 -4.31 -4.24 1.47
C ASP A 128 -4.92 -5.63 1.51
N ALA A 129 -5.83 -5.81 2.46
CA ALA A 129 -6.57 -7.04 2.63
C ALA A 129 -7.92 -6.78 3.30
N THR A 130 -8.93 -7.59 2.96
CA THR A 130 -10.09 -7.71 3.84
C THR A 130 -9.66 -8.33 5.16
N ASN A 131 -10.02 -7.71 6.28
CA ASN A 131 -9.43 -7.97 7.60
C ASN A 131 -7.93 -7.62 7.67
N GLY A 132 -7.47 -6.60 6.95
CA GLY A 132 -6.11 -6.06 7.03
C GLY A 132 -5.80 -5.32 8.34
N GLY A 133 -4.51 -5.09 8.57
CA GLY A 133 -3.96 -4.44 9.77
C GLY A 133 -3.09 -3.20 9.50
N LEU A 134 -2.85 -2.43 10.56
CA LEU A 134 -1.82 -1.37 10.55
C LEU A 134 -0.54 -1.91 11.19
N PHE A 135 0.58 -1.80 10.50
CA PHE A 135 1.87 -2.33 10.94
C PHE A 135 2.94 -1.24 11.04
N MET A 136 3.90 -1.46 11.94
CA MET A 136 5.07 -0.61 12.10
C MET A 136 6.30 -1.49 12.29
N PHE A 137 7.38 -1.16 11.58
CA PHE A 137 8.68 -1.78 11.76
C PHE A 137 9.69 -0.74 12.22
N ILE A 138 10.59 -1.10 13.14
CA ILE A 138 11.68 -0.23 13.58
C ILE A 138 12.99 -0.95 13.35
N ALA A 139 13.77 -0.46 12.38
CA ALA A 139 15.08 -0.99 12.07
C ALA A 139 16.07 -0.81 13.23
N ASP A 140 17.00 -1.75 13.39
CA ASP A 140 18.06 -1.65 14.40
C ASP A 140 19.02 -0.50 14.10
N ARG A 141 19.24 -0.20 12.80
CA ARG A 141 20.16 0.83 12.32
C ARG A 141 19.47 1.75 11.31
N LYS A 142 19.93 3.00 11.25
CA LYS A 142 19.50 3.96 10.23
C LYS A 142 19.86 3.44 8.84
N ALA A 143 18.95 3.61 7.88
CA ALA A 143 19.14 3.27 6.48
C ALA A 143 19.46 1.79 6.20
N ASP A 144 19.05 0.90 7.11
CA ASP A 144 19.28 -0.53 7.00
C ASP A 144 18.07 -1.31 7.54
N LEU A 145 17.21 -1.75 6.63
CA LEU A 145 16.00 -2.52 6.93
C LEU A 145 16.28 -4.03 7.09
N SER A 146 17.55 -4.45 7.18
CA SER A 146 17.92 -5.87 7.23
C SER A 146 17.62 -6.54 8.58
N ALA A 147 17.35 -5.77 9.64
CA ALA A 147 17.03 -6.27 10.97
C ALA A 147 16.25 -5.24 11.78
N GLY A 148 15.33 -5.70 12.63
CA GLY A 148 14.55 -4.81 13.47
C GLY A 148 13.36 -5.48 14.16
N THR A 149 12.49 -4.64 14.72
CA THR A 149 11.31 -5.08 15.49
C THR A 149 10.02 -4.75 14.73
N LEU A 150 9.15 -5.75 14.57
CA LEU A 150 7.84 -5.63 13.94
C LEU A 150 6.74 -5.48 15.01
N TYR A 151 5.78 -4.59 14.74
CA TYR A 151 4.63 -4.28 15.58
C TYR A 151 3.34 -4.28 14.76
N VAL A 152 2.23 -4.61 15.41
CA VAL A 152 0.87 -4.40 14.90
C VAL A 152 0.11 -3.40 15.77
N GLY A 153 -0.72 -2.58 15.13
CA GLY A 153 -1.61 -1.64 15.80
C GLY A 153 -2.83 -2.30 16.43
N LYS A 154 -3.27 -1.73 17.55
CA LYS A 154 -4.58 -1.96 18.16
C LYS A 154 -5.42 -0.70 18.02
N TRP A 155 -6.57 -0.84 17.40
CA TRP A 155 -7.56 0.20 17.18
C TRP A 155 -8.50 0.30 18.39
N HIS A 156 -8.28 1.29 19.25
CA HIS A 156 -9.21 1.58 20.35
C HIS A 156 -10.26 2.57 19.85
N GLN A 157 -11.31 2.03 19.23
CA GLN A 157 -12.36 2.82 18.60
C GLN A 157 -12.98 3.83 19.57
N THR A 158 -12.93 5.11 19.19
CA THR A 158 -13.55 6.23 19.92
C THR A 158 -14.82 6.73 19.21
N SER A 159 -14.94 6.49 17.91
CA SER A 159 -16.15 6.76 17.12
C SER A 159 -16.32 5.72 16.02
N GLY A 160 -17.56 5.30 15.78
CA GLY A 160 -17.95 4.52 14.59
C GLY A 160 -18.72 5.33 13.55
N ILE A 161 -18.86 6.65 13.75
CA ILE A 161 -19.61 7.52 12.83
C ILE A 161 -18.79 7.81 11.58
N GLY A 162 -19.41 7.68 10.40
CA GLY A 162 -18.70 7.80 9.12
C GLY A 162 -17.51 6.83 9.09
N PRO A 163 -16.29 7.29 8.73
CA PRO A 163 -15.10 6.45 8.72
C PRO A 163 -14.59 6.11 10.13
N GLY A 164 -15.19 6.66 11.18
CA GLY A 164 -14.80 6.44 12.56
C GLY A 164 -13.49 7.10 12.95
N ALA A 165 -13.11 6.87 14.20
CA ALA A 165 -11.87 7.39 14.79
C ALA A 165 -11.42 6.46 15.93
N ALA A 166 -10.13 6.50 16.25
CA ALA A 166 -9.57 5.76 17.38
C ALA A 166 -8.33 6.41 17.99
N THR A 167 -8.03 5.97 19.20
CA THR A 167 -6.66 6.00 19.74
C THR A 167 -5.95 4.70 19.40
N LEU A 168 -4.62 4.74 19.29
CA LEU A 168 -3.80 3.60 18.89
C LEU A 168 -2.86 3.18 20.02
N SER A 169 -2.67 1.87 20.13
CA SER A 169 -1.58 1.27 20.90
C SER A 169 -0.91 0.18 20.06
N TRP A 170 0.29 -0.25 20.45
CA TRP A 170 1.10 -1.15 19.61
C TRP A 170 1.45 -2.43 20.34
N ILE A 171 1.38 -3.54 19.62
CA ILE A 171 1.74 -4.86 20.12
C ILE A 171 3.01 -5.28 19.39
N LYS A 172 4.09 -5.53 20.15
CA LYS A 172 5.32 -6.09 19.59
C LYS A 172 5.04 -7.53 19.13
N LEU A 173 5.28 -7.80 17.86
CA LEU A 173 5.18 -9.14 17.30
C LEU A 173 6.50 -9.91 17.44
N GLY A 174 7.63 -9.29 17.10
CA GLY A 174 8.92 -9.96 17.17
C GLY A 174 10.10 -9.11 16.73
N HIS A 175 11.32 -9.62 16.95
CA HIS A 175 12.57 -9.11 16.37
C HIS A 175 13.25 -10.21 15.56
N ALA A 176 13.76 -9.85 14.38
CA ALA A 176 14.47 -10.77 13.48
C ALA A 176 15.35 -10.02 12.47
N THR A 177 16.21 -10.77 11.78
CA THR A 177 16.91 -10.33 10.58
C THR A 177 16.23 -10.91 9.34
N SER A 178 16.29 -10.21 8.19
CA SER A 178 15.76 -10.72 6.93
C SER A 178 16.41 -12.04 6.51
N ALA A 179 17.71 -12.23 6.81
CA ALA A 179 18.42 -13.47 6.52
C ALA A 179 17.89 -14.66 7.35
N GLU A 180 17.56 -14.45 8.63
CA GLU A 180 16.92 -15.49 9.45
C GLU A 180 15.58 -15.93 8.86
N ILE A 181 14.74 -14.97 8.46
CA ILE A 181 13.40 -15.27 7.94
C ILE A 181 13.46 -15.87 6.55
N GLN A 182 14.37 -15.40 5.68
CA GLN A 182 14.60 -16.01 4.37
C GLN A 182 15.02 -17.49 4.52
N ALA A 183 15.94 -17.80 5.44
CA ALA A 183 16.34 -19.18 5.70
C ALA A 183 15.19 -20.07 6.23
N MET A 184 14.19 -19.48 6.90
CA MET A 184 12.95 -20.19 7.26
C MET A 184 12.05 -20.39 6.04
N ALA A 185 11.87 -19.35 5.22
CA ALA A 185 11.07 -19.42 3.99
C ALA A 185 11.60 -20.49 3.02
N ASP A 186 12.92 -20.65 2.92
CA ASP A 186 13.58 -21.65 2.06
C ASP A 186 13.31 -23.10 2.47
N ARG A 187 12.90 -23.34 3.73
CA ARG A 187 12.84 -24.68 4.32
C ARG A 187 11.45 -25.10 4.79
N LEU A 188 10.67 -24.16 5.32
CA LEU A 188 9.40 -24.47 5.99
C LEU A 188 8.23 -24.45 5.01
N THR A 189 7.23 -25.27 5.30
CA THR A 189 5.90 -25.23 4.70
C THR A 189 4.89 -24.74 5.73
N ALA A 190 3.68 -24.36 5.29
CA ALA A 190 2.62 -23.95 6.22
C ALA A 190 2.32 -25.04 7.26
N ALA A 191 2.30 -26.30 6.82
CA ALA A 191 2.10 -27.45 7.70
C ALA A 191 3.23 -27.61 8.75
N ASP A 192 4.41 -27.01 8.56
CA ASP A 192 5.45 -27.01 9.60
C ASP A 192 5.22 -25.93 10.66
N ILE A 193 4.50 -24.85 10.32
CA ILE A 193 4.37 -23.63 11.13
C ILE A 193 3.09 -23.64 11.97
N LEU A 194 1.94 -23.95 11.36
CA LEU A 194 0.64 -23.83 11.99
C LEU A 194 -0.38 -24.84 11.43
N ASP A 195 -1.37 -25.16 12.26
CA ASP A 195 -2.58 -25.84 11.83
C ASP A 195 -3.69 -24.79 11.63
N VAL A 196 -4.47 -24.91 10.55
CA VAL A 196 -5.58 -23.99 10.22
C VAL A 196 -6.85 -24.78 9.93
N HIS A 197 -7.96 -24.38 10.56
CA HIS A 197 -9.30 -24.82 10.23
C HIS A 197 -10.19 -23.64 9.82
N LEU A 198 -11.05 -23.86 8.81
CA LEU A 198 -12.01 -22.86 8.31
C LEU A 198 -13.35 -22.89 9.06
N SER A 199 -13.49 -23.81 10.00
CA SER A 199 -14.63 -23.96 10.90
C SER A 199 -14.13 -24.36 12.28
N ASP A 200 -14.94 -24.14 13.31
CA ASP A 200 -14.60 -24.48 14.69
C ASP A 200 -14.30 -25.99 14.83
N PRO A 201 -13.06 -26.38 15.21
CA PRO A 201 -12.72 -27.78 15.40
C PRO A 201 -13.22 -28.35 16.75
N GLY A 202 -13.78 -27.51 17.64
CA GLY A 202 -14.17 -27.91 18.99
C GLY A 202 -13.00 -28.22 19.92
N ASP A 203 -11.79 -27.78 19.55
CA ASP A 203 -10.55 -27.96 20.30
C ASP A 203 -10.06 -26.61 20.83
N ALA A 204 -9.99 -26.48 22.16
CA ALA A 204 -9.58 -25.26 22.86
C ALA A 204 -8.12 -24.87 22.60
N ALA A 205 -7.30 -25.75 22.00
CA ALA A 205 -5.95 -25.41 21.57
C ALA A 205 -5.93 -24.50 20.31
N PHE A 206 -7.06 -24.36 19.61
CA PHE A 206 -7.19 -23.46 18.48
C PHE A 206 -7.82 -22.13 18.90
N THR A 207 -7.27 -21.04 18.37
CA THR A 207 -7.81 -19.69 18.57
C THR A 207 -8.51 -19.22 17.31
N LYS A 208 -9.74 -18.75 17.45
CA LYS A 208 -10.50 -18.12 16.36
C LYS A 208 -9.94 -16.73 16.07
N ILE A 209 -9.62 -16.45 14.82
CA ILE A 209 -9.12 -15.16 14.32
C ILE A 209 -9.92 -14.72 13.09
N PRO A 210 -10.15 -13.41 12.88
CA PRO A 210 -10.62 -12.89 11.60
C PRO A 210 -9.52 -13.08 10.54
N PHE A 211 -9.91 -13.44 9.31
CA PHE A 211 -8.98 -13.61 8.20
C PHE A 211 -9.74 -13.54 6.87
N ASN A 212 -9.36 -12.60 6.01
CA ASN A 212 -9.84 -12.47 4.63
C ASN A 212 -11.38 -12.55 4.49
N GLY A 213 -12.10 -11.73 5.26
CA GLY A 213 -13.57 -11.65 5.25
C GLY A 213 -14.28 -12.78 5.99
N THR A 214 -13.54 -13.74 6.53
CA THR A 214 -14.06 -14.92 7.23
C THR A 214 -13.34 -15.11 8.58
N PHE A 215 -13.39 -16.33 9.13
CA PHE A 215 -12.66 -16.69 10.33
C PHE A 215 -11.82 -17.94 10.09
N ASN A 216 -10.62 -17.95 10.65
CA ASN A 216 -9.77 -19.13 10.76
C ASN A 216 -9.67 -19.52 12.24
N TRP A 217 -9.52 -20.81 12.51
CA TRP A 217 -9.13 -21.34 13.81
C TRP A 217 -7.72 -21.85 13.67
N ILE A 218 -6.78 -21.22 14.37
CA ILE A 218 -5.36 -21.51 14.20
C ILE A 218 -4.69 -21.99 15.48
N ARG A 219 -3.68 -22.82 15.30
CA ARG A 219 -2.76 -23.23 16.37
C ARG A 219 -1.34 -23.20 15.82
N ILE A 220 -0.46 -22.42 16.45
CA ILE A 220 0.95 -22.39 16.10
C ILE A 220 1.64 -23.65 16.64
N LYS A 221 2.51 -24.26 15.83
CA LYS A 221 3.27 -25.43 16.25
C LYS A 221 4.37 -25.05 17.24
N PRO A 222 4.69 -25.92 18.22
CA PRO A 222 5.69 -25.60 19.23
C PRO A 222 7.04 -25.15 18.63
N GLY A 223 7.53 -23.98 19.04
CA GLY A 223 8.81 -23.43 18.59
C GLY A 223 8.76 -22.72 17.23
N MET A 224 7.59 -22.63 16.59
CA MET A 224 7.41 -21.98 15.29
C MET A 224 6.89 -20.55 15.38
N GLU A 225 6.87 -19.95 16.58
CA GLU A 225 6.32 -18.60 16.81
C GLU A 225 7.02 -17.55 15.96
N LYS A 226 8.35 -17.63 15.81
CA LYS A 226 9.12 -16.73 14.92
C LYS A 226 8.73 -16.93 13.45
N ALA A 227 8.61 -18.17 12.99
CA ALA A 227 8.18 -18.43 11.62
C ALA A 227 6.75 -17.93 11.37
N ALA A 228 5.82 -18.18 12.30
CA ALA A 228 4.46 -17.67 12.23
C ALA A 228 4.41 -16.14 12.22
N THR A 229 5.24 -15.48 13.03
CA THR A 229 5.33 -14.01 13.10
C THR A 229 5.65 -13.38 11.75
N TYR A 230 6.56 -13.98 10.96
CA TYR A 230 7.10 -13.34 9.75
C TYR A 230 6.67 -13.99 8.43
N LEU A 231 6.22 -15.24 8.42
CA LEU A 231 5.75 -15.95 7.22
C LEU A 231 4.22 -16.11 7.20
N GLU A 232 3.56 -16.00 8.36
CA GLU A 232 2.10 -16.01 8.52
C GLU A 232 1.65 -14.74 9.27
N THR A 233 2.30 -13.61 8.97
CA THR A 233 2.22 -12.36 9.76
C THR A 233 0.79 -11.91 9.99
N HIS A 234 -0.06 -11.97 8.95
CA HIS A 234 -1.47 -11.60 9.05
C HIS A 234 -2.23 -12.39 10.13
N ARG A 235 -2.14 -13.72 10.06
CA ARG A 235 -2.76 -14.64 11.04
C ARG A 235 -2.15 -14.47 12.43
N TYR A 236 -0.83 -14.36 12.52
CA TYR A 236 -0.14 -14.20 13.81
C TYR A 236 -0.47 -12.86 14.47
N ALA A 237 -0.59 -11.78 13.71
CA ALA A 237 -0.96 -10.47 14.22
C ALA A 237 -2.38 -10.47 14.82
N ALA A 238 -3.34 -11.15 14.18
CA ALA A 238 -4.68 -11.36 14.73
C ALA A 238 -4.62 -12.18 16.04
N LEU A 239 -3.83 -13.27 16.06
CA LEU A 239 -3.62 -14.10 17.25
C LEU A 239 -2.98 -13.32 18.42
N ALA A 240 -2.03 -12.44 18.11
CA ALA A 240 -1.36 -11.58 19.08
C ALA A 240 -2.28 -10.46 19.61
N GLY A 241 -3.48 -10.31 19.05
CA GLY A 241 -4.51 -9.37 19.50
C GLY A 241 -4.52 -8.03 18.77
N GLY A 242 -3.83 -7.90 17.64
CA GLY A 242 -3.91 -6.72 16.77
C GLY A 242 -5.34 -6.51 16.23
N SER A 243 -5.62 -5.29 15.75
CA SER A 243 -6.89 -4.98 15.08
C SER A 243 -6.76 -5.24 13.58
N LEU A 244 -7.33 -6.37 13.14
CA LEU A 244 -7.29 -6.87 11.75
C LEU A 244 -8.68 -6.72 11.11
N GLY A 245 -9.21 -5.50 11.15
CA GLY A 245 -10.57 -5.20 10.72
C GLY A 245 -10.67 -4.28 9.51
N PHE A 246 -9.54 -3.72 9.08
CA PHE A 246 -9.49 -2.85 7.91
C PHE A 246 -9.72 -3.64 6.62
N THR A 247 -10.06 -2.94 5.54
CA THR A 247 -10.41 -3.58 4.26
C THR A 247 -9.41 -3.34 3.15
N LYS A 248 -8.85 -2.13 3.05
CA LYS A 248 -8.02 -1.68 1.92
C LYS A 248 -7.07 -0.58 2.38
N LEU A 249 -6.13 -0.92 3.27
CA LEU A 249 -5.13 0.05 3.76
C LEU A 249 -3.99 0.16 2.76
N GLU A 250 -4.08 1.16 1.90
CA GLU A 250 -3.27 1.26 0.68
C GLU A 250 -2.11 2.27 0.84
N GLY A 251 -2.12 3.37 0.07
CA GLY A 251 -1.06 4.37 0.08
C GLY A 251 -0.81 5.00 1.44
N THR A 252 0.47 5.19 1.77
CA THR A 252 0.93 5.77 3.03
C THR A 252 1.96 6.87 2.79
N THR A 253 1.83 8.01 3.46
CA THR A 253 2.83 9.09 3.37
C THR A 253 2.95 9.88 4.68
N VAL A 254 3.92 10.79 4.78
CA VAL A 254 4.15 11.58 5.99
C VAL A 254 4.36 13.06 5.70
N ASN A 255 3.67 13.88 6.47
CA ASN A 255 3.99 15.28 6.74
C ASN A 255 4.89 15.31 7.98
N ALA A 256 6.19 15.31 7.73
CA ALA A 256 7.24 15.25 8.72
C ALA A 256 7.28 16.50 9.60
N HIS A 257 6.98 17.67 9.02
CA HIS A 257 6.94 18.94 9.75
C HIS A 257 5.92 18.89 10.89
N ASP A 258 4.68 18.49 10.61
CA ASP A 258 3.61 18.46 11.61
C ASP A 258 3.51 17.14 12.37
N LYS A 259 4.35 16.15 12.00
CA LYS A 259 4.28 14.79 12.54
C LYS A 259 2.92 14.14 12.34
N VAL A 260 2.43 14.16 11.10
CA VAL A 260 1.18 13.50 10.70
C VAL A 260 1.48 12.52 9.58
N ALA A 261 1.13 11.24 9.77
CA ALA A 261 1.07 10.29 8.67
C ALA A 261 -0.33 10.32 8.05
N TYR A 262 -0.40 10.09 6.74
CA TYR A 262 -1.65 9.88 6.01
C TYR A 262 -1.68 8.47 5.47
N MET A 263 -2.83 7.83 5.56
CA MET A 263 -3.03 6.47 5.06
C MET A 263 -4.38 6.37 4.36
N ALA A 264 -4.34 5.89 3.14
CA ALA A 264 -5.51 5.67 2.32
C ALA A 264 -6.28 4.44 2.83
N MET A 265 -7.57 4.60 2.97
CA MET A 265 -8.53 3.52 3.10
C MET A 265 -9.41 3.57 1.87
N SER A 266 -9.03 2.81 0.85
CA SER A 266 -9.68 2.88 -0.45
C SER A 266 -11.15 2.50 -0.34
N TYR A 267 -11.48 1.40 0.32
CA TYR A 267 -12.87 1.04 0.59
C TYR A 267 -13.12 0.89 2.08
N ILE A 268 -14.25 1.39 2.57
CA ILE A 268 -14.77 1.09 3.92
C ILE A 268 -16.01 0.21 3.77
N VAL A 269 -15.78 -1.09 3.75
CA VAL A 269 -16.80 -2.11 3.44
C VAL A 269 -16.66 -3.32 4.37
N THR A 270 -17.47 -4.35 4.13
CA THR A 270 -17.30 -5.73 4.66
C THR A 270 -16.86 -5.82 6.13
N SER A 271 -15.58 -6.08 6.43
CA SER A 271 -15.06 -6.28 7.78
C SER A 271 -15.20 -5.04 8.65
N MET A 272 -14.97 -3.85 8.08
CA MET A 272 -15.12 -2.58 8.79
C MET A 272 -16.57 -2.25 9.13
N LEU A 273 -17.55 -2.80 8.40
CA LEU A 273 -18.97 -2.58 8.68
C LEU A 273 -19.53 -3.61 9.67
N ASN A 274 -19.03 -4.85 9.61
CA ASN A 274 -19.52 -5.94 10.47
C ASN A 274 -18.80 -6.00 11.84
N GLY A 275 -17.63 -5.36 11.99
CA GLY A 275 -16.87 -5.34 13.24
C GLY A 275 -15.89 -6.49 13.44
N SER A 276 -15.68 -7.34 12.43
CA SER A 276 -14.68 -8.40 12.49
C SER A 276 -13.28 -7.77 12.55
N GLY A 277 -12.47 -8.17 13.54
CA GLY A 277 -11.13 -7.60 13.72
C GLY A 277 -11.08 -6.24 14.43
N ASP A 278 -12.08 -5.95 15.27
CA ASP A 278 -12.13 -4.81 16.21
C ASP A 278 -12.34 -3.41 15.59
N VAL A 279 -12.70 -3.35 14.31
CA VAL A 279 -13.01 -2.09 13.61
C VAL A 279 -14.46 -2.12 13.15
N LYS A 280 -15.32 -1.23 13.67
CA LYS A 280 -16.75 -1.16 13.31
C LYS A 280 -17.22 0.28 13.07
N VAL A 281 -17.36 0.65 11.81
CA VAL A 281 -17.71 2.01 11.35
C VAL A 281 -18.90 1.99 10.40
N GLN A 282 -19.35 3.16 9.94
CA GLN A 282 -20.56 3.30 9.12
C GLN A 282 -20.29 3.40 7.61
N GLY A 283 -19.05 3.61 7.19
CA GLY A 283 -18.67 3.84 5.78
C GLY A 283 -17.90 5.15 5.62
N PRO A 284 -17.95 5.84 4.46
CA PRO A 284 -18.65 5.47 3.23
C PRO A 284 -17.87 4.41 2.42
N GLU A 285 -18.55 3.70 1.51
CA GLU A 285 -17.89 2.77 0.57
C GLU A 285 -16.78 3.45 -0.25
N ALA A 286 -16.99 4.72 -0.61
CA ALA A 286 -16.02 5.59 -1.28
C ALA A 286 -14.74 5.88 -0.46
N GLY A 287 -14.60 5.34 0.75
CA GLY A 287 -13.36 5.39 1.48
C GLY A 287 -13.03 6.75 2.10
N ALA A 288 -11.81 6.85 2.59
CA ALA A 288 -11.26 8.05 3.21
C ALA A 288 -9.72 8.01 3.24
N VAL A 289 -9.09 9.17 3.37
CA VAL A 289 -7.70 9.25 3.83
C VAL A 289 -7.70 9.57 5.32
N TYR A 290 -7.16 8.65 6.11
CA TYR A 290 -6.97 8.86 7.54
C TYR A 290 -5.70 9.68 7.80
N ALA A 291 -5.78 10.61 8.75
CA ALA A 291 -4.64 11.27 9.35
C ALA A 291 -4.32 10.61 10.70
N LEU A 292 -3.03 10.40 10.96
CA LEU A 292 -2.52 9.77 12.16
C LEU A 292 -1.48 10.71 12.79
N ASN A 293 -1.75 11.22 14.00
CA ASN A 293 -0.76 12.01 14.72
C ASN A 293 0.38 11.10 15.22
N LEU A 294 1.63 11.57 15.09
CA LEU A 294 2.83 10.82 15.45
C LEU A 294 3.54 11.44 16.65
N ARG A 295 3.95 10.59 17.61
CA ARG A 295 4.69 11.06 18.79
C ARG A 295 5.69 10.02 19.29
N GLY A 296 6.79 10.49 19.88
CA GLY A 296 7.72 9.65 20.63
C GLY A 296 7.23 9.28 22.04
N GLY A 297 8.01 8.43 22.71
CA GLY A 297 7.78 8.05 24.11
C GLY A 297 6.61 7.07 24.34
N GLN A 298 6.14 6.41 23.28
CA GLN A 298 5.13 5.36 23.39
C GLN A 298 5.70 4.08 24.01
N ARG A 299 4.81 3.24 24.54
CA ARG A 299 5.12 1.90 25.03
C ARG A 299 4.26 0.88 24.31
N ASP A 300 4.79 -0.32 24.15
CA ASP A 300 3.99 -1.43 23.63
C ASP A 300 3.01 -1.96 24.69
N SER A 301 2.17 -2.92 24.30
CA SER A 301 1.17 -3.56 25.14
C SER A 301 1.73 -4.28 26.38
N HIS A 302 3.04 -4.56 26.39
CA HIS A 302 3.75 -5.15 27.54
C HIS A 302 4.49 -4.10 28.37
N GLY A 303 4.32 -2.82 28.06
CA GLY A 303 4.95 -1.71 28.76
C GLY A 303 6.41 -1.45 28.36
N ALA A 304 6.96 -2.14 27.36
CA ALA A 304 8.32 -1.88 26.89
C ALA A 304 8.35 -0.59 26.05
N PRO A 305 9.41 0.23 26.16
CA PRO A 305 9.52 1.45 25.36
C PRO A 305 9.63 1.15 23.87
N ILE A 306 8.92 1.93 23.05
CA ILE A 306 9.07 1.91 21.59
C ILE A 306 10.08 3.00 21.22
N HIS A 307 11.23 2.59 20.68
CA HIS A 307 12.36 3.48 20.41
C HIS A 307 12.24 4.22 19.06
N SER A 308 11.16 5.00 18.92
CA SER A 308 10.87 5.85 17.77
C SER A 308 10.17 7.14 18.21
N ASP A 309 10.43 8.24 17.50
CA ASP A 309 9.74 9.53 17.66
C ASP A 309 8.53 9.71 16.72
N TRP A 310 8.22 8.66 15.96
CA TRP A 310 7.29 8.66 14.82
C TRP A 310 6.20 7.59 14.97
N VAL A 311 5.76 7.32 16.20
CA VAL A 311 4.76 6.29 16.49
C VAL A 311 3.35 6.89 16.38
N PRO A 312 2.46 6.35 15.54
CA PRO A 312 1.06 6.77 15.49
C PRO A 312 0.34 6.54 16.82
N ILE A 313 -0.41 7.54 17.28
CA ILE A 313 -1.14 7.51 18.56
C ILE A 313 -2.67 7.61 18.42
N ASP A 314 -3.13 8.05 17.26
CA ASP A 314 -4.54 8.14 16.90
C ASP A 314 -4.69 8.00 15.39
N MET A 315 -5.95 7.88 14.95
CA MET A 315 -6.29 7.82 13.54
C MET A 315 -7.74 8.29 13.34
N ALA A 316 -7.91 9.27 12.47
CA ALA A 316 -9.22 9.82 12.07
C ALA A 316 -9.12 10.47 10.69
N ALA A 317 -10.20 10.45 9.91
CA ALA A 317 -10.22 11.12 8.61
C ALA A 317 -10.61 12.60 8.76
N PRO A 318 -9.83 13.55 8.21
CA PRO A 318 -10.30 14.91 7.99
C PRO A 318 -11.57 14.91 7.12
N ALA A 319 -12.52 15.79 7.41
CA ALA A 319 -13.81 15.81 6.70
C ALA A 319 -13.66 16.06 5.19
N ALA A 320 -12.66 16.83 4.77
CA ALA A 320 -12.36 17.08 3.36
C ALA A 320 -11.77 15.83 2.65
N LEU A 321 -11.26 14.87 3.41
CA LEU A 321 -10.62 13.66 2.92
C LEU A 321 -11.50 12.41 3.17
N THR A 322 -12.81 12.60 3.22
CA THR A 322 -13.79 11.51 3.28
C THR A 322 -14.61 11.54 2.01
N GLY A 323 -14.73 10.38 1.34
CA GLY A 323 -15.55 10.26 0.14
C GLY A 323 -17.04 10.41 0.42
N HIS A 324 -17.86 10.34 -0.62
CA HIS A 324 -19.31 10.42 -0.47
C HIS A 324 -20.01 9.52 -1.48
N ASN A 325 -20.70 8.50 -1.00
CA ASN A 325 -21.54 7.66 -1.84
C ASN A 325 -22.77 8.45 -2.31
N LEU A 326 -23.10 8.34 -3.60
CA LEU A 326 -24.37 8.80 -4.13
C LEU A 326 -25.47 7.78 -3.84
N ALA A 327 -26.70 8.26 -3.60
CA ALA A 327 -27.84 7.38 -3.41
C ALA A 327 -28.24 6.63 -4.71
N LYS A 328 -27.86 7.16 -5.87
CA LYS A 328 -28.06 6.60 -7.21
C LYS A 328 -26.93 7.07 -8.11
N ALA A 329 -26.63 6.28 -9.13
CA ALA A 329 -25.70 6.68 -10.17
C ALA A 329 -26.10 8.03 -10.78
N ASP A 330 -25.12 8.88 -11.06
CA ASP A 330 -25.34 10.14 -11.77
C ASP A 330 -25.54 9.94 -13.29
N ALA A 331 -25.58 11.03 -14.05
CA ALA A 331 -25.80 10.98 -15.50
C ALA A 331 -24.64 10.34 -16.30
N LEU A 332 -23.45 10.24 -15.72
CA LEU A 332 -22.29 9.57 -16.33
C LEU A 332 -22.15 8.13 -15.84
N GLY A 333 -22.72 7.81 -14.69
CA GLY A 333 -22.65 6.49 -14.06
C GLY A 333 -21.97 6.49 -12.70
N ASN A 334 -21.41 7.61 -12.24
CA ASN A 334 -20.67 7.68 -10.98
C ASN A 334 -21.57 7.26 -9.81
N LEU A 335 -21.03 6.44 -8.91
CA LEU A 335 -21.65 5.97 -7.68
C LEU A 335 -21.16 6.74 -6.45
N ALA A 336 -20.10 7.53 -6.58
CA ALA A 336 -19.63 8.49 -5.59
C ALA A 336 -19.69 9.93 -6.15
N ASP A 337 -19.74 10.92 -5.24
CA ASP A 337 -19.76 12.34 -5.57
C ASP A 337 -18.47 12.71 -6.30
N PRO A 338 -18.53 13.05 -7.61
CA PRO A 338 -17.33 13.27 -8.38
C PRO A 338 -16.51 14.45 -7.83
N ASP A 339 -17.11 15.40 -7.11
CA ASP A 339 -16.43 16.56 -6.54
C ASP A 339 -15.75 16.29 -5.19
N ARG A 340 -15.63 15.01 -4.80
CA ARG A 340 -14.89 14.53 -3.64
C ARG A 340 -13.99 13.37 -4.05
N ILE A 341 -13.07 12.99 -3.16
CA ILE A 341 -12.30 11.76 -3.37
C ILE A 341 -13.23 10.54 -3.34
N ALA A 342 -12.94 9.52 -4.15
CA ALA A 342 -13.49 8.18 -3.97
C ALA A 342 -12.39 7.14 -4.16
N ASN A 343 -12.36 6.17 -3.27
CA ASN A 343 -11.36 5.09 -3.26
C ASN A 343 -9.93 5.62 -3.40
N PRO A 344 -9.51 6.49 -2.46
CA PRO A 344 -8.14 6.97 -2.46
C PRO A 344 -7.22 5.77 -2.27
N ASP A 345 -6.16 5.73 -3.06
CA ASP A 345 -5.15 4.67 -3.05
C ASP A 345 -3.79 5.33 -2.83
N ASN A 346 -3.15 5.77 -3.91
CA ASN A 346 -1.78 6.24 -3.88
C ASN A 346 -1.67 7.63 -3.23
N LEU A 347 -0.81 7.75 -2.20
CA LEU A 347 -0.60 9.00 -1.47
C LEU A 347 0.85 9.51 -1.60
N LYS A 348 0.99 10.82 -1.75
CA LYS A 348 2.31 11.46 -1.61
C LYS A 348 2.20 12.87 -1.04
N PHE A 349 2.94 13.12 0.03
CA PHE A 349 3.06 14.46 0.60
C PHE A 349 4.27 15.21 0.03
N SER A 350 4.07 16.48 -0.35
CA SER A 350 5.14 17.44 -0.64
C SER A 350 5.27 18.41 0.54
N GLU A 351 6.43 18.39 1.19
CA GLU A 351 6.75 19.31 2.28
C GLU A 351 6.78 20.76 1.79
N SER A 352 7.38 20.99 0.62
CA SER A 352 7.56 22.34 0.08
C SER A 352 6.23 22.98 -0.32
N LEU A 353 5.32 22.18 -0.90
CA LEU A 353 4.00 22.64 -1.32
C LEU A 353 2.96 22.60 -0.20
N ARG A 354 3.28 22.06 0.99
CA ARG A 354 2.31 21.80 2.07
C ARG A 354 1.07 21.04 1.56
N THR A 355 1.30 20.09 0.64
CA THR A 355 0.22 19.49 -0.15
C THR A 355 0.30 17.98 -0.14
N LEU A 356 -0.81 17.34 0.23
CA LEU A 356 -1.05 15.91 0.07
C LEU A 356 -1.67 15.67 -1.31
N PHE A 357 -0.97 14.93 -2.16
CA PHE A 357 -1.51 14.42 -3.41
C PHE A 357 -2.15 13.04 -3.19
N ILE A 358 -3.29 12.80 -3.83
CA ILE A 358 -4.15 11.63 -3.62
C ILE A 358 -4.62 11.11 -4.98
N GLY A 359 -4.09 9.96 -5.39
CA GLY A 359 -4.58 9.21 -6.55
C GLY A 359 -5.75 8.30 -6.17
N GLU A 360 -6.69 8.11 -7.11
CA GLU A 360 -7.82 7.20 -6.94
C GLU A 360 -7.63 5.91 -7.73
N ASP A 361 -8.04 4.80 -7.14
CA ASP A 361 -8.39 3.54 -7.81
C ASP A 361 -9.83 3.15 -7.44
N SER A 362 -10.77 3.82 -8.09
CA SER A 362 -12.20 3.73 -7.79
C SER A 362 -12.96 2.92 -8.83
N SER A 363 -13.79 2.02 -8.30
CA SER A 363 -14.93 1.39 -8.97
C SER A 363 -16.24 2.15 -8.69
N LEU A 364 -16.15 3.40 -8.21
CA LEU A 364 -17.29 4.29 -7.96
C LEU A 364 -17.25 5.57 -8.80
N HIS A 365 -16.09 5.96 -9.32
CA HIS A 365 -15.96 7.00 -10.33
C HIS A 365 -15.72 6.41 -11.72
N VAL A 366 -16.42 6.92 -12.73
CA VAL A 366 -16.26 6.54 -14.14
C VAL A 366 -14.86 6.90 -14.65
N ASN A 367 -14.30 8.00 -14.17
CA ASN A 367 -12.92 8.40 -14.36
C ASN A 367 -12.30 8.59 -12.99
N ASN A 368 -11.15 7.99 -12.74
CA ASN A 368 -10.38 8.29 -11.55
C ASN A 368 -9.68 9.65 -11.66
N PHE A 369 -9.37 10.21 -10.50
CA PHE A 369 -8.78 11.54 -10.37
C PHE A 369 -7.47 11.54 -9.60
N LEU A 370 -6.68 12.60 -9.81
CA LEU A 370 -5.63 13.01 -8.88
C LEU A 370 -6.09 14.29 -8.19
N TRP A 371 -6.02 14.28 -6.86
CA TRP A 371 -6.35 15.41 -6.02
C TRP A 371 -5.11 16.01 -5.36
N ALA A 372 -5.19 17.29 -5.06
CA ALA A 372 -4.23 18.04 -4.26
C ALA A 372 -4.95 18.66 -3.06
N TYR A 373 -4.56 18.26 -1.85
CA TYR A 373 -5.08 18.78 -0.59
C TYR A 373 -4.01 19.61 0.11
N ASN A 374 -4.18 20.93 0.15
CA ASN A 374 -3.29 21.79 0.92
C ASN A 374 -3.65 21.71 2.41
N VAL A 375 -2.70 21.29 3.24
CA VAL A 375 -2.98 20.99 4.66
C VAL A 375 -3.14 22.23 5.53
N ASP A 376 -2.62 23.37 5.08
CA ASP A 376 -2.71 24.62 5.83
C ASP A 376 -4.05 25.33 5.57
N SER A 377 -4.51 25.34 4.31
CA SER A 377 -5.80 25.95 3.93
C SER A 377 -6.99 24.99 4.03
N GLY A 378 -6.73 23.68 4.06
CA GLY A 378 -7.75 22.63 3.99
C GLY A 378 -8.44 22.54 2.62
N THR A 379 -7.88 23.14 1.57
CA THR A 379 -8.48 23.14 0.22
C THR A 379 -8.14 21.85 -0.51
N LEU A 380 -9.17 21.15 -0.98
CA LEU A 380 -9.05 20.00 -1.89
C LEU A 380 -9.33 20.46 -3.32
N THR A 381 -8.43 20.15 -4.26
CA THR A 381 -8.54 20.53 -5.68
C THR A 381 -8.25 19.32 -6.57
N ARG A 382 -9.10 19.07 -7.56
CA ARG A 382 -8.84 18.09 -8.61
C ARG A 382 -7.80 18.64 -9.58
N VAL A 383 -6.70 17.93 -9.81
CA VAL A 383 -5.59 18.36 -10.68
C VAL A 383 -5.39 17.48 -11.91
N LEU A 384 -5.94 16.25 -11.91
CA LEU A 384 -5.96 15.37 -13.07
C LEU A 384 -7.26 14.58 -13.11
N SER A 385 -7.72 14.28 -14.33
CA SER A 385 -8.69 13.23 -14.60
C SER A 385 -8.06 12.26 -15.59
N VAL A 386 -7.96 10.98 -15.22
CA VAL A 386 -7.40 9.95 -16.09
C VAL A 386 -8.48 9.41 -17.04
N PRO A 387 -8.13 8.68 -18.12
CA PRO A 387 -9.14 8.08 -18.99
C PRO A 387 -10.11 7.17 -18.23
N ALA A 388 -11.34 7.03 -18.73
CA ALA A 388 -12.35 6.21 -18.04
C ALA A 388 -11.93 4.74 -17.91
N GLY A 389 -12.25 4.13 -16.77
CA GLY A 389 -11.81 2.79 -16.38
C GLY A 389 -10.30 2.65 -16.13
N ALA A 390 -9.53 3.74 -16.09
CA ALA A 390 -8.16 3.75 -15.59
C ALA A 390 -8.14 4.16 -14.12
N GLU A 391 -7.09 3.81 -13.39
CA GLU A 391 -6.76 4.39 -12.08
C GLU A 391 -5.69 5.50 -12.22
N SER A 392 -5.57 6.35 -11.21
CA SER A 392 -4.50 7.35 -11.09
C SER A 392 -3.44 6.89 -10.07
N THR A 393 -2.31 6.39 -10.56
CA THR A 393 -1.29 5.70 -9.76
C THR A 393 0.13 6.25 -10.01
N GLY A 394 1.14 5.62 -9.42
CA GLY A 394 2.56 5.94 -9.63
C GLY A 394 2.94 7.34 -9.16
N LEU A 395 2.28 7.79 -8.09
CA LEU A 395 2.33 9.16 -7.60
C LEU A 395 3.67 9.49 -6.93
N HIS A 396 4.30 10.58 -7.37
CA HIS A 396 5.50 11.13 -6.73
C HIS A 396 5.48 12.66 -6.77
N ALA A 397 5.95 13.31 -5.71
CA ALA A 397 6.20 14.74 -5.68
C ALA A 397 7.70 14.95 -5.53
N VAL A 398 8.36 15.42 -6.59
CA VAL A 398 9.78 15.75 -6.61
C VAL A 398 9.89 17.26 -6.53
N ASP A 399 10.31 17.76 -5.37
CA ASP A 399 10.48 19.18 -5.14
C ASP A 399 11.88 19.63 -5.63
N GLU A 400 11.92 20.66 -6.48
CA GLU A 400 13.12 21.43 -6.85
C GLU A 400 14.35 20.65 -7.37
N ILE A 401 14.16 19.52 -8.07
CA ILE A 401 15.28 18.81 -8.71
C ILE A 401 15.88 19.67 -9.84
N HIS A 402 17.12 20.13 -9.61
CA HIS A 402 17.78 21.19 -10.39
C HIS A 402 16.92 22.44 -10.59
N GLY A 403 16.11 22.79 -9.58
CA GLY A 403 15.25 23.98 -9.59
C GLY A 403 13.87 23.79 -10.22
N TRP A 404 13.51 22.57 -10.61
CA TRP A 404 12.19 22.24 -11.18
C TRP A 404 11.42 21.26 -10.30
N THR A 405 10.11 21.45 -10.22
CA THR A 405 9.20 20.62 -9.43
C THR A 405 8.32 19.78 -10.34
N TYR A 406 8.14 18.51 -9.97
CA TYR A 406 7.35 17.54 -10.72
C TYR A 406 6.35 16.84 -9.79
N VAL A 407 5.09 16.86 -10.19
CA VAL A 407 4.07 15.95 -9.66
C VAL A 407 3.95 14.82 -10.66
N MET A 408 4.69 13.74 -10.44
CA MET A 408 4.63 12.54 -11.26
C MET A 408 3.29 11.84 -11.03
N SER A 409 2.63 11.45 -12.11
CA SER A 409 1.38 10.70 -12.07
C SER A 409 1.26 9.87 -13.34
N ASN A 410 0.75 8.67 -13.16
CA ASN A 410 0.55 7.69 -14.20
C ASN A 410 -0.92 7.30 -14.23
N PHE A 411 -1.33 6.66 -15.33
CA PHE A 411 -2.55 5.88 -15.32
C PHE A 411 -2.28 4.49 -15.89
N GLN A 412 -2.91 3.48 -15.29
CA GLN A 412 -2.87 2.10 -15.77
C GLN A 412 -4.26 1.63 -16.23
N HIS A 413 -4.24 0.56 -17.04
CA HIS A 413 -5.41 -0.17 -17.57
C HIS A 413 -6.63 0.68 -18.03
N PRO A 414 -6.46 1.71 -18.87
CA PRO A 414 -7.61 2.48 -19.37
C PRO A 414 -8.61 1.59 -20.12
N GLY A 415 -9.89 1.79 -19.82
CA GLY A 415 -10.99 0.96 -20.32
C GLY A 415 -11.12 -0.41 -19.65
N ASP A 416 -10.74 -0.53 -18.37
CA ASP A 416 -11.18 -1.65 -17.56
C ASP A 416 -12.67 -1.49 -17.19
N TRP A 417 -13.52 -1.90 -18.13
CA TRP A 417 -14.94 -1.56 -18.11
C TRP A 417 -15.75 -2.46 -17.17
N GLU A 418 -16.13 -1.91 -16.03
CA GLU A 418 -17.10 -2.51 -15.10
C GLU A 418 -18.56 -2.16 -15.42
N SER A 419 -19.47 -3.09 -15.10
CA SER A 419 -20.92 -2.88 -15.11
C SER A 419 -21.46 -2.94 -13.67
N PRO A 420 -22.35 -2.02 -13.27
CA PRO A 420 -23.04 -1.03 -14.11
C PRO A 420 -22.32 0.32 -14.28
N LEU A 421 -21.18 0.54 -13.61
CA LEU A 421 -20.49 1.84 -13.51
C LEU A 421 -20.30 2.51 -14.89
N HIS A 422 -19.79 1.78 -15.88
CA HIS A 422 -19.42 2.34 -17.17
C HIS A 422 -20.47 2.18 -18.26
N ASP A 423 -21.63 1.58 -17.98
CA ASP A 423 -22.61 1.19 -19.00
C ASP A 423 -23.08 2.39 -19.85
N THR A 424 -23.19 3.57 -19.24
CA THR A 424 -23.62 4.81 -19.90
C THR A 424 -22.59 5.34 -20.91
N VAL A 425 -21.30 5.18 -20.63
CA VAL A 425 -20.22 5.82 -21.41
C VAL A 425 -19.46 4.86 -22.32
N LYS A 426 -19.45 3.56 -22.00
CA LYS A 426 -18.61 2.54 -22.65
C LYS A 426 -18.78 2.49 -24.16
N ALA A 427 -20.01 2.52 -24.66
CA ALA A 427 -20.28 2.44 -26.10
C ALA A 427 -19.61 3.58 -26.90
N MET A 428 -19.48 4.76 -26.29
CA MET A 428 -18.83 5.92 -26.89
C MET A 428 -17.30 5.89 -26.69
N LEU A 429 -16.85 5.52 -25.49
CA LEU A 429 -15.44 5.64 -25.10
C LEU A 429 -14.57 4.46 -25.51
N ASP A 430 -15.09 3.23 -25.56
CA ASP A 430 -14.29 2.02 -25.87
C ASP A 430 -13.53 2.12 -27.21
N PRO A 431 -14.12 2.58 -28.33
CA PRO A 431 -13.38 2.75 -29.57
C PRO A 431 -12.20 3.74 -29.45
N LEU A 432 -12.38 4.81 -28.66
CA LEU A 432 -11.35 5.83 -28.44
C LEU A 432 -10.23 5.30 -27.55
N VAL A 433 -10.57 4.59 -26.48
CA VAL A 433 -9.59 3.98 -25.58
C VAL A 433 -8.74 2.97 -26.35
N ARG A 434 -9.36 2.08 -27.14
CA ARG A 434 -8.63 1.09 -27.93
C ARG A 434 -7.67 1.73 -28.93
N ALA A 435 -8.11 2.80 -29.60
CA ALA A 435 -7.31 3.52 -30.58
C ALA A 435 -6.09 4.22 -29.96
N ASN A 436 -6.23 4.78 -28.75
CA ASN A 436 -5.18 5.58 -28.13
C ASN A 436 -4.25 4.80 -27.18
N TYR A 437 -4.71 3.65 -26.66
CA TYR A 437 -4.04 2.94 -25.56
C TYR A 437 -3.74 1.47 -25.90
N LYS A 438 -3.23 1.22 -27.11
CA LYS A 438 -2.80 -0.12 -27.56
C LYS A 438 -3.86 -1.21 -27.32
N ASP A 439 -5.09 -0.95 -27.75
CA ASP A 439 -6.22 -1.87 -27.53
C ASP A 439 -6.46 -2.21 -26.03
N ARG A 440 -6.28 -1.21 -25.16
CA ARG A 440 -6.35 -1.27 -23.67
C ARG A 440 -5.13 -1.87 -22.97
N PHE A 441 -4.09 -2.26 -23.71
CA PHE A 441 -2.84 -2.77 -23.15
C PHE A 441 -1.75 -1.70 -22.95
N GLY A 442 -2.11 -0.41 -23.01
CA GLY A 442 -1.19 0.71 -22.81
C GLY A 442 -1.64 1.63 -21.67
N GLY A 443 -0.72 2.00 -20.79
CA GLY A 443 -0.87 3.13 -19.86
C GLY A 443 0.05 4.28 -20.25
N ALA A 444 0.08 5.34 -19.43
CA ALA A 444 1.05 6.42 -19.56
C ALA A 444 1.77 6.65 -18.23
N VAL A 445 3.05 7.01 -18.34
CA VAL A 445 3.92 7.38 -17.21
C VAL A 445 4.42 8.79 -17.47
N GLY A 446 4.27 9.70 -16.51
CA GLY A 446 4.62 11.10 -16.74
C GLY A 446 4.50 11.98 -15.50
N TYR A 447 4.38 13.29 -15.76
CA TYR A 447 4.22 14.31 -14.74
C TYR A 447 3.26 15.41 -15.19
N LEU A 448 2.64 16.06 -14.22
CA LEU A 448 1.82 17.23 -14.44
C LEU A 448 2.71 18.43 -14.77
N THR A 449 2.35 19.16 -15.83
CA THR A 449 2.92 20.47 -16.14
C THR A 449 1.80 21.42 -16.56
N GLY A 450 1.79 22.63 -16.00
CA GLY A 450 0.78 23.65 -16.30
C GLY A 450 1.07 24.46 -17.57
N ASP A 451 2.28 24.33 -18.12
CA ASP A 451 2.82 25.01 -19.30
C ASP A 451 3.80 24.04 -20.01
N PRO A 452 4.17 24.24 -21.28
CA PRO A 452 5.37 23.63 -21.88
C PRO A 452 6.64 23.67 -21.02
N VAL A 453 6.73 24.62 -20.07
CA VAL A 453 7.80 24.75 -19.06
C VAL A 453 7.32 24.23 -17.69
N ALA A 454 8.17 23.46 -17.00
CA ALA A 454 7.86 22.93 -15.66
C ALA A 454 7.80 24.04 -14.58
N VAL A 455 7.36 23.72 -13.36
CA VAL A 455 7.21 24.71 -12.28
C VAL A 455 8.54 24.91 -11.55
N GLN A 456 8.93 26.17 -11.28
CA GLN A 456 10.01 26.52 -10.35
C GLN A 456 9.40 27.11 -9.08
N LEU A 457 9.78 26.64 -7.89
CA LEU A 457 9.28 27.21 -6.63
C LEU A 457 10.07 28.47 -6.22
N GLY A 458 11.28 28.66 -6.76
CA GLY A 458 12.23 29.73 -6.43
C GLY A 458 12.22 30.98 -7.32
N LYS A 459 11.10 31.38 -7.93
CA LYS A 459 11.00 32.69 -8.61
C LYS A 459 9.78 33.49 -8.13
N ALA A 460 10.01 34.30 -7.09
CA ALA A 460 9.33 35.57 -6.91
C ALA A 460 10.06 36.66 -7.70
#